data_AF-A0AAP3YJM7-F1
#
_entry.id   AF-A0AAP3YJM7-F1
#
_cell.length_a   1.000
_cell.length_b   1.000
_cell.length_c   1.000
_cell.angle_alpha   90.00
_cell.angle_beta   90.00
_cell.angle_gamma   90.00
#
_symmetry.space_group_name_H-M   'P 1'
#
loop_
_entity.id
_entity.type
_entity.pdbx_description
1 polymer ?
#
loop_
_entity_poly.entity_id
_entity_poly.type
_entity_poly.pdbx_seq_one_letter_code
_entity_poly.pdbx_strand_id
1 'polypeptide(L)'
;LLGTMIWGVWEVGFDFWALTPRSDILVFFGIWLILPFVWRRLVIPASGAVAALVVALLISGGILTWAGFNDPQEISGTLSADATPAEAISPVADQDWPAYGRNQEGQRFSPLKQINADNVHKLKEAWVFRTGDVKQPNDPGEITNEVTPIKVGD
;
A
#
# COMPACT_ATOMS: atom_id res chain seq x y z
N LEU A 1 -16.05 -21.37 1.00
CA LEU A 1 -14.76 -21.33 1.74
C LEU A 1 -13.73 -22.28 1.14
N LEU A 2 -13.88 -23.61 1.25
CA LEU A 2 -12.88 -24.54 0.70
C LEU A 2 -12.73 -24.46 -0.82
N GLY A 3 -13.83 -24.33 -1.58
CA GLY A 3 -13.76 -24.16 -3.04
C GLY A 3 -12.97 -22.90 -3.46
N THR A 4 -13.26 -21.77 -2.81
CA THR A 4 -12.50 -20.52 -2.97
C THR A 4 -11.03 -20.66 -2.57
N MET A 5 -10.70 -21.49 -1.56
CA MET A 5 -9.30 -21.72 -1.16
C MET A 5 -8.54 -22.58 -2.14
N ILE A 6 -9.16 -23.66 -2.61
CA ILE A 6 -8.57 -24.52 -3.63
C ILE A 6 -8.34 -23.71 -4.91
N TRP A 7 -9.32 -22.90 -5.31
CA TRP A 7 -9.19 -22.03 -6.48
C TRP A 7 -8.11 -20.96 -6.30
N GLY A 8 -8.06 -20.28 -5.15
CA GLY A 8 -7.04 -19.28 -4.86
C GLY A 8 -5.63 -19.87 -4.89
N VAL A 9 -5.41 -21.00 -4.21
CA VAL A 9 -4.10 -21.67 -4.22
C VAL A 9 -3.72 -22.15 -5.62
N TRP A 10 -4.68 -22.56 -6.44
CA TRP A 10 -4.42 -22.94 -7.83
C TRP A 10 -3.99 -21.76 -8.71
N GLU A 11 -4.57 -20.58 -8.51
CA GLU A 11 -4.30 -19.39 -9.33
C GLU A 11 -3.00 -18.68 -8.94
N VAL A 12 -2.76 -18.50 -7.64
CA VAL A 12 -1.69 -17.63 -7.11
C VAL A 12 -0.70 -18.36 -6.19
N GLY A 13 -0.84 -19.67 -6.01
CA GLY A 13 0.01 -20.43 -5.09
C GLY A 13 -0.21 -20.04 -3.63
N PHE A 14 0.87 -19.98 -2.86
CA PHE A 14 0.87 -19.57 -1.44
C PHE A 14 1.24 -18.10 -1.24
N ASP A 15 0.92 -17.24 -2.22
CA ASP A 15 1.03 -15.79 -2.09
C ASP A 15 0.01 -15.28 -1.05
N PHE A 16 0.51 -14.79 0.08
CA PHE A 16 -0.34 -14.37 1.20
C PHE A 16 -1.24 -13.18 0.83
N TRP A 17 -0.67 -12.21 0.12
CA TRP A 17 -1.36 -10.97 -0.25
C TRP A 17 -2.45 -11.21 -1.29
N ALA A 18 -2.23 -12.16 -2.20
CA ALA A 18 -3.23 -12.55 -3.17
C ALA A 18 -4.32 -13.47 -2.55
N LEU A 19 -3.98 -14.36 -1.63
CA LEU A 19 -4.97 -15.27 -1.01
C LEU A 19 -5.91 -14.57 -0.02
N THR A 20 -5.42 -13.56 0.71
CA THR A 20 -6.19 -12.88 1.76
C THR A 20 -7.54 -12.30 1.28
N PRO A 21 -7.62 -11.46 0.23
CA PRO A 21 -8.89 -10.88 -0.25
C PRO A 21 -9.83 -11.90 -0.91
N ARG A 22 -9.36 -13.12 -1.24
CA ARG A 22 -10.21 -14.21 -1.74
C ARG A 22 -10.88 -14.99 -0.60
N SER A 23 -10.37 -14.83 0.63
CA SER A 23 -10.74 -15.60 1.82
C SER A 23 -11.49 -14.79 2.86
N ASP A 24 -11.14 -13.51 2.99
CA ASP A 24 -11.49 -12.60 4.08
C ASP A 24 -12.98 -12.62 4.44
N ILE A 25 -13.88 -12.30 3.51
CA ILE A 25 -15.32 -12.21 3.74
C ILE A 25 -15.87 -13.56 4.21
N LEU A 26 -15.42 -14.66 3.60
CA LEU A 26 -15.91 -16.00 3.90
C LEU A 26 -15.39 -16.53 5.24
N VAL A 27 -14.17 -16.19 5.62
CA VAL A 27 -13.59 -16.56 6.92
C VAL A 27 -14.28 -15.78 8.04
N PHE A 28 -14.43 -14.45 7.92
CA PHE A 28 -15.13 -13.66 8.93
C PHE A 28 -16.59 -14.08 9.07
N PHE A 29 -17.28 -14.31 7.95
CA PHE A 29 -18.65 -14.81 7.97
C PHE A 29 -18.75 -16.20 8.58
N GLY A 30 -17.79 -17.09 8.29
CA GLY A 30 -17.71 -18.41 8.91
C GLY A 30 -17.48 -18.35 10.42
N ILE A 31 -16.57 -17.50 10.88
CA ILE A 31 -16.32 -17.26 12.32
C ILE A 31 -17.57 -16.72 13.00
N TRP A 32 -18.29 -15.80 12.36
CA TRP A 32 -19.54 -15.28 12.90
C TRP A 32 -20.61 -16.37 13.02
N LEU A 33 -20.73 -17.25 12.02
CA LEU A 33 -21.70 -18.36 12.02
C LEU A 33 -21.44 -19.41 13.10
N ILE A 34 -20.19 -19.67 13.50
CA ILE A 34 -19.89 -20.64 14.56
C ILE A 34 -20.21 -20.11 15.97
N LEU A 35 -20.45 -18.81 16.13
CA LEU A 35 -20.73 -18.24 17.45
C LEU A 35 -22.05 -18.81 18.02
N PRO A 36 -22.06 -19.19 19.32
CA PRO A 36 -23.17 -19.94 19.90
C PRO A 36 -24.52 -19.24 19.82
N PHE A 37 -24.55 -17.90 19.83
CA PHE A 37 -25.78 -17.12 19.74
C PHE A 37 -26.29 -16.93 18.30
N VAL A 38 -25.48 -17.26 17.28
CA VAL A 38 -25.85 -17.20 15.86
C VAL A 38 -26.40 -18.55 15.43
N TRP A 39 -25.62 -19.63 15.49
CA TRP A 39 -26.07 -20.93 14.99
C TRP A 39 -27.24 -21.55 15.78
N ARG A 40 -27.36 -21.29 17.09
CA ARG A 40 -28.49 -21.78 17.90
C ARG A 40 -29.83 -21.15 17.51
N ARG A 41 -29.81 -20.06 16.73
CA ARG A 41 -31.01 -19.41 16.19
C ARG A 41 -31.40 -19.94 14.80
N LEU A 42 -30.62 -20.86 14.22
CA LEU A 42 -30.93 -21.46 12.94
C LEU A 42 -32.01 -22.53 13.11
N VAL A 43 -32.97 -22.54 12.18
CA VAL A 43 -34.17 -23.41 12.22
C VAL A 43 -33.85 -24.87 11.94
N ILE A 44 -32.71 -25.14 11.28
CA ILE A 44 -32.27 -26.48 10.90
C ILE A 44 -31.22 -26.97 11.91
N PRO A 45 -31.33 -28.19 12.46
CA PRO A 45 -30.31 -28.74 13.35
C PRO A 45 -28.95 -28.80 12.64
N ALA A 46 -28.02 -27.95 13.10
CA ALA A 46 -26.75 -27.66 12.40
C ALA A 46 -25.51 -28.24 13.10
N SER A 47 -25.68 -29.23 14.01
CA SER A 47 -24.56 -29.82 14.78
C SER A 47 -23.42 -30.34 13.89
N GLY A 48 -23.74 -31.11 12.85
CA GLY A 48 -22.76 -31.57 11.86
C GLY A 48 -22.22 -30.47 10.95
N ALA A 49 -23.04 -29.45 10.65
CA ALA A 49 -22.65 -28.34 9.79
C ALA A 49 -21.63 -27.40 10.47
N VAL A 50 -21.75 -27.18 11.78
CA VAL A 50 -20.75 -26.41 12.53
C VAL A 50 -19.44 -27.16 12.67
N ALA A 51 -19.47 -28.47 12.90
CA ALA A 51 -18.25 -29.27 12.87
C ALA A 51 -17.54 -29.15 11.51
N ALA A 52 -18.28 -29.27 10.40
CA ALA A 52 -17.73 -29.09 9.05
C ALA A 52 -17.19 -27.67 8.80
N LEU A 53 -17.88 -26.63 9.28
CA LEU A 53 -17.45 -25.24 9.15
C LEU A 53 -16.18 -24.96 9.96
N VAL A 54 -16.08 -25.49 11.17
CA VAL A 54 -14.87 -25.41 12.00
C VAL A 54 -13.69 -26.06 11.28
N VAL A 55 -13.86 -27.26 10.73
CA VAL A 55 -12.81 -27.93 9.94
C VAL A 55 -12.40 -27.07 8.74
N ALA A 56 -13.36 -26.51 8.00
CA ALA A 56 -13.07 -25.65 6.86
C ALA A 56 -12.31 -24.37 7.23
N LEU A 57 -12.65 -23.76 8.38
CA LEU A 57 -11.95 -22.59 8.92
C LEU A 57 -10.52 -22.95 9.36
N LEU A 58 -10.33 -24.09 10.02
CA LEU A 58 -9.00 -24.57 10.42
C LEU A 58 -8.10 -24.82 9.21
N ILE A 59 -8.63 -25.47 8.16
CA ILE A 59 -7.89 -25.69 6.91
C ILE A 59 -7.51 -24.36 6.26
N SER A 60 -8.47 -23.44 6.16
CA SER A 60 -8.24 -22.13 5.53
C SER A 60 -7.24 -21.29 6.33
N GLY A 61 -7.35 -21.30 7.67
CA GLY A 61 -6.40 -20.64 8.56
C GLY A 61 -4.99 -21.25 8.49
N GLY A 62 -4.90 -22.58 8.36
CA GLY A 62 -3.63 -23.28 8.15
C GLY A 62 -2.94 -22.87 6.84
N ILE A 63 -3.69 -22.80 5.74
CA ILE A 63 -3.19 -22.34 4.44
C ILE A 63 -2.69 -20.89 4.53
N LEU A 64 -3.48 -19.99 5.13
CA LEU A 64 -3.09 -18.58 5.28
C LEU A 64 -1.87 -18.40 6.19
N THR A 65 -1.78 -19.19 7.26
CA THR A 65 -0.61 -19.18 8.15
C THR A 65 0.63 -19.65 7.38
N TRP A 66 0.53 -20.74 6.61
CA TRP A 66 1.62 -21.23 5.79
C TRP A 66 2.09 -20.19 4.76
N ALA A 67 1.14 -19.58 4.04
CA ALA A 67 1.40 -18.52 3.08
C ALA A 67 2.11 -17.32 3.71
N GLY A 68 1.69 -16.90 4.91
CA GLY A 68 2.29 -15.76 5.60
C GLY A 68 3.74 -15.95 6.04
N PHE A 69 4.22 -17.20 6.16
CA PHE A 69 5.62 -17.51 6.50
C PHE A 69 6.44 -18.01 5.31
N ASN A 70 5.83 -18.21 4.14
CA ASN A 70 6.47 -18.77 2.95
C ASN A 70 6.02 -18.01 1.71
N ASP A 71 6.01 -16.67 1.79
CA ASP A 71 5.55 -15.83 0.69
C ASP A 71 6.52 -15.96 -0.50
N PRO A 72 6.06 -16.45 -1.67
CA PRO A 72 6.91 -16.57 -2.86
C PRO A 72 7.45 -15.23 -3.37
N GLN A 73 6.86 -14.11 -2.96
CA GLN A 73 7.32 -12.76 -3.31
C GLN A 73 8.44 -12.25 -2.38
N GLU A 74 8.78 -12.97 -1.31
CA GLU A 74 9.86 -12.56 -0.41
C GLU A 74 11.22 -12.73 -1.10
N ILE A 75 11.83 -11.61 -1.48
CA ILE A 75 13.18 -11.56 -2.00
C ILE A 75 14.09 -11.10 -0.86
N SER A 76 14.89 -12.02 -0.31
CA SER A 76 15.95 -11.66 0.64
C SER A 76 17.06 -10.89 -0.07
N GLY A 77 16.93 -9.57 -0.14
CA GLY A 77 17.96 -8.71 -0.70
C GLY A 77 19.24 -8.75 0.14
N THR A 78 20.38 -9.07 -0.49
CA THR A 78 21.70 -8.87 0.14
C THR A 78 22.28 -7.56 -0.37
N LEU A 79 22.43 -6.57 0.52
CA LEU A 79 23.20 -5.38 0.18
C LEU A 79 24.69 -5.71 0.33
N SER A 80 25.45 -5.63 -0.76
CA SER A 80 26.90 -5.72 -0.68
C SER A 80 27.43 -4.54 0.13
N ALA A 81 28.28 -4.81 1.12
CA ALA A 81 28.86 -3.81 2.01
C ALA A 81 29.92 -2.91 1.34
N ASP A 82 30.10 -3.01 0.01
CA ASP A 82 30.81 -2.02 -0.81
C ASP A 82 30.00 -0.72 -0.98
N ALA A 83 29.27 -0.33 0.07
CA ALA A 83 28.68 0.99 0.16
C ALA A 83 29.84 1.98 0.31
N THR A 84 30.12 2.71 -0.76
CA THR A 84 30.92 3.93 -0.66
C THR A 84 30.29 4.77 0.46
N PRO A 85 31.07 5.26 1.44
CA PRO A 85 30.53 6.12 2.48
C PRO A 85 29.71 7.21 1.82
N ALA A 86 28.43 7.33 2.18
CA ALA A 86 27.60 8.40 1.67
C ALA A 86 28.34 9.71 1.93
N GLU A 87 28.57 10.49 0.88
CA GLU A 87 29.13 11.82 1.02
C GLU A 87 28.32 12.57 2.09
N ALA A 88 29.03 13.27 2.98
CA ALA A 88 28.39 14.12 3.96
C ALA A 88 27.40 15.03 3.22
N ILE A 89 26.15 15.03 3.68
CA ILE A 89 25.05 15.80 3.07
C ILE A 89 25.55 17.24 2.91
N SER A 90 25.85 17.65 1.68
CA SER A 90 26.16 19.03 1.39
C SER A 90 24.99 19.87 1.88
N PRO A 91 25.22 20.91 2.70
CA PRO A 91 24.14 21.73 3.21
C PRO A 91 23.39 22.34 2.02
N VAL A 92 22.14 21.92 1.84
CA VAL A 92 21.25 22.49 0.83
C VAL A 92 20.97 23.93 1.24
N ALA A 93 21.34 24.88 0.37
CA ALA A 93 21.08 26.29 0.60
C ALA A 93 19.59 26.53 0.91
N ASP A 94 19.30 27.50 1.76
CA ASP A 94 17.94 27.76 2.24
C ASP A 94 16.95 28.03 1.09
N GLN A 95 17.43 28.69 0.05
CA GLN A 95 16.69 29.03 -1.15
C GLN A 95 16.60 27.91 -2.20
N ASP A 96 17.30 26.78 -2.02
CA ASP A 96 17.36 25.71 -3.02
C ASP A 96 16.44 24.54 -2.70
N TRP A 97 16.01 23.86 -3.77
CA TRP A 97 15.18 22.66 -3.74
C TRP A 97 15.73 21.62 -4.74
N PRO A 98 16.90 21.01 -4.48
CA PRO A 98 17.59 20.13 -5.43
C PRO A 98 17.02 18.70 -5.46
N ALA A 99 16.20 18.31 -4.49
CA ALA A 99 15.63 16.97 -4.37
C ALA A 99 14.12 17.03 -4.17
N TYR A 100 13.40 15.95 -4.50
CA TYR A 100 11.94 15.86 -4.37
C TYR A 100 11.43 16.27 -2.97
N GLY A 101 12.09 15.80 -1.90
CA GLY A 101 11.79 16.18 -0.53
C GLY A 101 12.64 17.32 0.04
N ARG A 102 13.19 18.19 -0.81
CA ARG A 102 14.22 19.22 -0.55
C ARG A 102 15.62 18.67 -0.24
N ASN A 103 15.74 17.74 0.72
CA ASN A 103 17.00 17.13 1.14
C ASN A 103 16.88 15.59 1.19
N GLN A 104 17.99 14.92 1.50
CA GLN A 104 18.05 13.45 1.58
C GLN A 104 17.17 12.87 2.70
N GLU A 105 16.82 13.68 3.70
CA GLU A 105 15.88 13.29 4.77
C GLU A 105 14.41 13.39 4.33
N GLY A 106 14.12 13.98 3.17
CA GLY A 106 12.77 14.03 2.62
C GLY A 106 11.81 14.95 3.38
N GLN A 107 12.33 15.92 4.15
CA GLN A 107 11.54 16.71 5.11
C GLN A 107 10.46 17.59 4.46
N ARG A 108 10.61 17.95 3.17
CA ARG A 108 9.73 18.89 2.45
C ARG A 108 9.55 20.24 3.19
N PHE A 109 10.55 20.63 3.99
CA PHE A 109 10.53 21.82 4.81
C PHE A 109 11.40 22.92 4.20
N SER A 110 10.83 24.10 3.92
CA SER A 110 11.59 25.29 3.52
C SER A 110 11.88 26.19 4.73
N PRO A 111 13.14 26.61 4.96
CA PRO A 111 13.48 27.55 6.02
C PRO A 111 13.14 29.02 5.69
N LEU A 112 12.65 29.31 4.48
CA LEU A 112 12.32 30.67 4.04
C LEU A 112 11.14 31.24 4.84
N LYS A 113 11.26 32.52 5.24
CA LYS A 113 10.28 33.21 6.11
C LYS A 113 9.58 34.40 5.45
N GLN A 114 9.89 34.66 4.17
CA GLN A 114 9.33 35.80 3.44
C GLN A 114 7.80 35.72 3.37
N ILE A 115 7.26 34.52 3.18
CA ILE A 115 5.83 34.23 3.22
C ILE A 115 5.52 33.58 4.57
N ASN A 116 4.52 34.09 5.26
CA ASN A 116 4.11 33.62 6.58
C ASN A 116 2.60 33.82 6.79
N ALA A 117 2.08 33.36 7.93
CA ALA A 117 0.65 33.40 8.25
C ALA A 117 0.05 34.81 8.18
N ASP A 118 0.85 35.85 8.47
CA ASP A 118 0.39 37.23 8.50
C ASP A 118 0.30 37.87 7.11
N ASN A 119 0.99 37.33 6.09
CA ASN A 119 1.07 37.96 4.76
C ASN A 119 0.67 37.07 3.59
N VAL A 120 0.45 35.75 3.82
CA VAL A 120 0.09 34.79 2.76
C VAL A 120 -1.15 35.23 1.96
N HIS A 121 -2.08 35.93 2.61
CA HIS A 121 -3.30 36.47 1.99
C HIS A 121 -3.04 37.54 0.91
N LYS A 122 -1.82 38.05 0.79
CA LYS A 122 -1.42 39.06 -0.20
C LYS A 122 -0.74 38.47 -1.43
N LEU A 123 -0.53 37.15 -1.47
CA LEU A 123 0.13 36.49 -2.59
C LEU A 123 -0.66 36.69 -3.88
N LYS A 124 0.08 36.89 -4.97
CA LYS A 124 -0.43 37.01 -6.33
C LYS A 124 0.38 36.07 -7.22
N GLU A 125 -0.26 35.56 -8.26
CA GLU A 125 0.41 34.79 -9.29
C GLU A 125 1.52 35.64 -9.93
N ALA A 126 2.75 35.11 -9.94
CA ALA A 126 3.89 35.77 -10.56
C ALA A 126 4.03 35.39 -12.05
N TRP A 127 3.77 34.13 -12.37
CA TRP A 127 3.82 33.56 -13.72
C TRP A 127 3.11 32.21 -13.74
N VAL A 128 2.82 31.70 -14.95
CA VAL A 128 2.27 30.37 -15.18
C VAL A 128 3.07 29.68 -16.29
N PHE A 129 3.49 28.44 -16.04
CA PHE A 129 4.08 27.57 -17.05
C PHE A 129 3.08 26.48 -17.42
N ARG A 130 2.81 26.33 -18.72
CA ARG A 130 1.98 25.24 -19.25
C ARG A 130 2.91 24.24 -19.93
N THR A 131 3.03 23.05 -19.35
CA THR A 131 3.91 21.97 -19.85
C THR A 131 3.49 21.48 -21.24
N GLY A 132 2.21 21.62 -21.58
CA GLY A 132 1.63 21.05 -22.81
C GLY A 132 1.28 19.56 -22.69
N ASP A 133 1.52 18.96 -21.53
CA ASP A 133 1.17 17.57 -21.24
C ASP A 133 -0.34 17.47 -20.95
N VAL A 134 -1.11 17.17 -21.99
CA VAL A 134 -2.57 17.10 -21.97
C VAL A 134 -3.03 15.75 -22.47
N LYS A 135 -4.10 15.21 -21.86
CA LYS A 135 -4.70 13.94 -22.26
C LYS A 135 -5.07 13.95 -23.74
N GLN A 136 -4.52 13.00 -24.49
CA GLN A 136 -4.84 12.73 -25.89
C GLN A 136 -6.00 11.72 -26.01
N PRO A 137 -6.67 11.63 -27.17
CA PRO A 137 -7.79 10.71 -27.37
C PRO A 137 -7.45 9.24 -27.14
N ASN A 138 -6.20 8.86 -27.34
CA ASN A 138 -5.72 7.48 -27.24
C ASN A 138 -5.02 7.17 -25.90
N ASP A 139 -4.95 8.15 -24.99
CA ASP A 139 -4.29 7.95 -23.71
C ASP A 139 -5.17 7.11 -22.77
N PRO A 140 -4.55 6.30 -21.89
CA PRO A 140 -5.26 5.55 -20.86
C PRO A 140 -6.13 6.48 -19.98
N GLY A 141 -7.12 5.88 -19.31
CA GLY A 141 -8.05 6.62 -18.46
C GLY A 141 -7.36 7.40 -17.33
N GLU A 142 -6.20 6.92 -16.89
CA GLU A 142 -5.35 7.55 -15.90
C GLU A 142 -4.17 8.26 -16.57
N ILE A 143 -4.05 9.57 -16.35
CA ILE A 143 -2.90 10.38 -16.73
C ILE A 143 -2.28 10.95 -15.44
N THR A 144 -1.16 10.41 -15.00
CA THR A 144 -0.48 10.88 -13.79
C THR A 144 0.54 11.93 -14.16
N ASN A 145 0.35 13.14 -13.63
CA ASN A 145 1.30 14.22 -13.82
C ASN A 145 2.30 14.22 -12.65
N GLU A 146 3.53 13.77 -12.88
CA GLU A 146 4.60 13.71 -11.87
C GLU A 146 5.61 14.86 -11.98
N VAL A 147 5.17 16.08 -12.34
CA VAL A 147 6.11 17.23 -12.30
C VAL A 147 6.38 17.61 -10.85
N THR A 148 7.63 17.40 -10.42
CA THR A 148 8.18 18.07 -9.24
C THR A 148 9.28 19.00 -9.69
N PRO A 149 8.99 20.30 -9.87
CA PRO A 149 10.01 21.27 -10.23
C PRO A 149 11.09 21.31 -9.15
N ILE A 150 12.33 21.00 -9.52
CA ILE A 150 13.51 21.20 -8.67
C ILE A 150 14.13 22.56 -9.01
N LYS A 151 14.59 23.27 -7.98
CA LYS A 151 15.23 24.58 -8.12
C LYS A 151 16.65 24.48 -7.59
N VAL A 152 17.63 24.75 -8.44
CA VAL A 152 19.07 24.68 -8.11
C VAL A 152 19.74 25.93 -8.67
N GLY A 153 20.41 26.70 -7.82
CA GLY A 153 21.01 27.97 -8.22
C GLY A 153 20.01 29.12 -8.28
N ASP A 154 20.31 30.13 -9.09
CA ASP A 154 19.49 31.34 -9.28
C ASP A 154 18.50 31.20 -10.46
#